data_AF-A0A945U5P1-F1
#
_entry.id   AF-A0A945U5P1-F1
#
_cell.length_a   1.000
_cell.length_b   1.000
_cell.length_c   1.000
_cell.angle_alpha   90.00
_cell.angle_beta   90.00
_cell.angle_gamma   90.00
#
_symmetry.space_group_name_H-M   'P 1'
#
loop_
_entity.id
_entity.type
_entity.pdbx_description
1 polymer ?
#
loop_
_entity_poly.entity_id
_entity_poly.type
_entity_poly.pdbx_seq_one_letter_code
_entity_poly.pdbx_strand_id
1 'polypeptide(L)' 'MTRVAIIGAGPSGLAMLRAFASERDKGGDIPDLVCYEKQSDWGGLWNYSWRTGLDDHGEPVHNSMYRYLWSNGPKECLE' A
#
# COMPACT_ATOMS: atom_id res chain seq x y z
N MET A 1 -4.49 -25.75 2.50
CA MET A 1 -4.33 -24.37 3.02
C MET A 1 -4.28 -23.44 1.83
N THR A 2 -5.13 -22.41 1.79
CA THR A 2 -5.20 -21.47 0.67
C THR A 2 -4.10 -20.41 0.84
N ARG A 3 -3.44 -20.01 -0.26
CA ARG A 3 -2.47 -18.91 -0.29
C ARG A 3 -3.01 -17.74 -1.11
N VAL A 4 -2.86 -16.54 -0.59
CA VAL A 4 -3.30 -15.30 -1.25
C VAL A 4 -2.11 -14.37 -1.45
N ALA A 5 -1.92 -13.91 -2.68
CA ALA A 5 -0.94 -12.89 -3.02
C ALA A 5 -1.62 -11.52 -3.13
N ILE A 6 -1.08 -10.52 -2.43
CA ILE A 6 -1.49 -9.12 -2.52
C ILE A 6 -0.38 -8.37 -3.25
N ILE A 7 -0.71 -7.71 -4.36
CA ILE A 7 0.26 -6.97 -5.17
C ILE A 7 0.06 -5.47 -4.94
N GLY A 8 1.04 -4.84 -4.31
CA GLY A 8 1.05 -3.45 -3.87
C GLY A 8 0.71 -3.30 -2.39
N ALA A 9 1.54 -2.56 -1.66
CA ALA A 9 1.35 -2.16 -0.26
C ALA A 9 0.97 -0.68 -0.14
N GLY A 10 0.21 -0.16 -1.11
CA GLY A 10 -0.54 1.09 -0.98
C GLY A 10 -1.77 0.95 -0.06
N PRO A 11 -2.59 2.01 0.10
CA PRO A 11 -3.75 1.99 1.00
C PRO A 11 -4.69 0.78 0.78
N SER A 12 -4.95 0.38 -0.46
CA SER A 12 -5.79 -0.78 -0.76
C SER A 12 -5.17 -2.11 -0.31
N GLY A 13 -3.87 -2.33 -0.55
CA GLY A 13 -3.19 -3.55 -0.13
C GLY A 13 -3.06 -3.63 1.39
N LEU A 14 -2.74 -2.52 2.04
CA LEU A 14 -2.72 -2.40 3.50
C LEU A 14 -4.12 -2.61 4.11
N ALA A 15 -5.18 -2.09 3.50
CA ALA A 15 -6.55 -2.34 3.93
C ALA A 15 -6.91 -3.83 3.82
N MET A 16 -6.46 -4.53 2.78
CA MET A 16 -6.67 -5.98 2.66
C MET A 16 -5.92 -6.75 3.75
N LEU A 17 -4.65 -6.40 4.01
CA LEU A 17 -3.89 -6.98 5.13
C LEU A 17 -4.57 -6.71 6.48
N ARG A 18 -5.08 -5.50 6.68
CA ARG A 18 -5.80 -5.11 7.90
C ARG A 18 -7.12 -5.85 8.05
N ALA A 19 -7.84 -6.11 6.97
CA ALA A 19 -9.07 -6.89 6.98
C ALA A 19 -8.81 -8.32 7.49
N PHE A 20 -7.79 -8.99 6.96
CA PHE A 20 -7.39 -10.32 7.46
C PHE A 20 -6.85 -10.29 8.88
N ALA A 21 -6.07 -9.27 9.26
CA ALA A 21 -5.62 -9.11 10.64
C ALA A 21 -6.82 -8.99 11.60
N SER A 22 -7.83 -8.21 11.23
CA SER A 22 -9.06 -8.03 12.01
C SER A 22 -9.86 -9.32 12.14
N GLU A 23 -9.85 -10.18 11.11
CA GLU A 23 -10.52 -11.49 11.16
C GLU A 23 -9.75 -12.48 12.06
N ARG A 24 -8.41 -12.49 11.95
CA ARG A 24 -7.56 -13.28 12.84
C ARG A 24 -7.74 -12.87 14.30
N ASP A 25 -7.84 -11.58 14.59
CA ASP A 25 -8.05 -11.07 15.96
C ASP A 25 -9.40 -11.52 16.56
N LYS A 26 -10.39 -11.87 15.72
CA LYS A 26 -11.67 -12.47 16.13
C LYS A 26 -11.60 -14.00 16.29
N GLY A 27 -10.44 -14.61 16.02
CA GLY A 27 -10.25 -16.05 16.03
C GLY A 27 -10.67 -16.76 14.73
N GLY A 28 -10.91 -16.01 13.65
CA GLY A 28 -11.21 -16.57 12.34
C GLY A 28 -9.97 -17.24 11.71
N ASP A 29 -10.21 -18.29 10.93
CA ASP A 29 -9.17 -18.93 10.11
C ASP A 29 -8.89 -18.07 8.88
N ILE A 30 -7.61 -17.72 8.66
CA ILE A 30 -7.19 -16.88 7.52
C ILE A 30 -6.22 -17.65 6.63
N PRO A 31 -6.21 -17.40 5.32
CA PRO A 31 -5.22 -17.99 4.43
C PRO A 31 -3.80 -17.50 4.76
N ASP A 32 -2.80 -18.19 4.22
CA ASP A 32 -1.43 -17.66 4.21
C ASP A 32 -1.33 -16.48 3.23
N LEU A 33 -0.78 -15.37 3.70
CA LEU A 33 -0.77 -14.09 2.99
C LEU A 33 0.66 -13.70 2.64
N VAL A 34 0.88 -13.31 1.38
CA VAL A 34 2.12 -12.63 0.98
C VAL A 34 1.77 -11.33 0.27
N CYS A 35 2.32 -10.23 0.76
CA CYS A 35 2.22 -8.93 0.12
C CYS A 35 3.55 -8.59 -0.55
N TYR A 36 3.49 -8.20 -1.82
CA TYR A 36 4.64 -7.76 -2.60
C TYR A 36 4.52 -6.27 -2.89
N GLU A 37 5.53 -5.50 -2.51
CA GLU A 37 5.66 -4.09 -2.83
C GLU A 37 7.01 -3.89 -3.53
N LYS A 38 7.01 -3.07 -4.58
CA LYS A 38 8.24 -2.77 -5.32
C LYS A 38 9.03 -1.64 -4.67
N GLN A 39 8.33 -0.71 -4.00
CA GLN A 39 8.96 0.38 -3.27
C GLN A 39 9.64 -0.15 -2.01
N SER A 40 10.61 0.59 -1.50
CA SER A 40 11.33 0.24 -0.27
C SER A 40 10.48 0.39 1.01
N ASP A 41 9.35 1.07 0.92
CA ASP A 41 8.40 1.26 2.01
C ASP A 41 6.96 1.32 1.46
N TRP A 42 5.99 1.00 2.31
CA TRP A 42 4.56 0.98 1.99
C TRP A 42 3.98 2.38 1.80
N GLY A 43 2.68 2.47 1.49
CA GLY A 43 1.94 3.73 1.31
C GLY A 43 1.66 4.08 -0.14
N GLY A 44 2.32 3.40 -1.10
CA GLY A 44 2.05 3.55 -2.53
C GLY A 44 2.22 4.99 -3.00
N LEU A 45 1.16 5.59 -3.54
CA LEU A 45 1.16 7.01 -3.94
C LEU A 45 1.51 7.97 -2.80
N TRP A 46 1.29 7.62 -1.54
CA TRP A 46 1.57 8.49 -0.40
C TRP A 46 3.03 8.42 0.07
N ASN A 47 3.81 7.47 -0.45
CA ASN A 47 5.25 7.38 -0.21
C ASN A 47 6.02 8.28 -1.20
N TYR A 48 6.26 9.52 -0.81
CA TYR A 48 6.90 10.54 -1.64
C TYR A 48 8.36 10.20 -1.97
N SER A 49 8.75 10.42 -3.22
CA SER A 49 10.14 10.35 -3.68
C SER A 49 10.48 11.55 -4.55
N TRP A 50 11.73 11.99 -4.51
CA TRP A 50 12.25 13.03 -5.40
C TRP A 50 12.54 12.51 -6.81
N ARG A 51 12.61 11.19 -6.99
CA ARG A 51 12.93 10.55 -8.28
C ARG A 51 11.80 10.72 -9.29
N THR A 52 12.16 10.80 -10.57
CA THR A 52 11.22 10.87 -11.70
C THR A 52 11.66 9.94 -12.81
N GLY A 53 10.72 9.37 -13.57
CA GLY A 53 11.05 8.43 -14.64
C GLY A 53 11.28 7.03 -14.08
N LEU A 54 12.53 6.68 -13.79
CA LEU A 54 12.93 5.38 -13.22
C LEU A 54 13.47 5.54 -11.79
N ASP A 55 13.28 4.51 -10.96
CA ASP A 55 13.85 4.41 -9.62
C ASP A 55 15.31 3.89 -9.64
N ASP A 56 15.86 3.60 -8.47
CA ASP A 56 17.22 3.04 -8.30
C ASP A 56 17.37 1.60 -8.81
N HIS A 57 16.28 0.90 -9.07
CA HIS A 57 16.26 -0.44 -9.65
C HIS A 57 15.97 -0.43 -11.16
N GLY A 58 15.77 0.76 -11.76
CA GLY A 58 15.41 0.89 -13.17
C GLY A 58 13.93 0.64 -13.45
N GLU A 59 13.10 0.54 -12.41
CA GLU A 59 11.65 0.37 -12.54
C GLU A 59 10.96 1.73 -12.65
N PRO A 60 9.81 1.84 -13.32
CA PRO A 60 9.07 3.11 -13.41
C PRO A 60 8.71 3.65 -12.03
N VAL A 61 9.01 4.92 -11.75
CA VAL A 61 8.63 5.58 -10.48
C VAL A 61 7.12 5.46 -10.26
N HIS A 62 6.72 4.94 -9.10
CA HIS A 62 5.31 4.74 -8.76
C HIS A 62 4.62 6.03 -8.30
N ASN A 63 5.36 6.88 -7.60
CA ASN A 63 4.83 8.08 -6.97
C ASN A 63 4.50 9.18 -7.99
N SER A 64 3.34 9.81 -7.84
CA SER A 64 2.92 11.00 -8.63
C SER A 64 2.59 12.20 -7.73
N MET A 65 2.95 12.13 -6.46
CA MET A 65 2.79 13.24 -5.52
C MET A 65 3.96 14.22 -5.62
N TYR A 66 3.76 15.43 -5.10
CA TYR A 66 4.71 16.51 -5.21
C TYR A 66 4.89 17.23 -3.88
N ARG A 67 5.99 17.99 -3.77
CA ARG A 67 6.24 18.85 -2.61
C ARG A 67 5.07 19.81 -2.44
N TYR A 68 4.68 20.04 -1.19
CA TYR A 68 3.57 20.91 -0.82
C TYR A 68 2.19 20.42 -1.29
N LEU A 69 2.04 19.12 -1.59
CA LEU A 69 0.72 18.50 -1.79
C LEU A 69 -0.04 18.46 -0.46
N TRP A 70 -1.33 18.79 -0.51
CA TRP A 70 -2.29 18.67 0.59
C TRP A 70 -3.45 17.78 0.15
N SER A 71 -4.26 17.30 1.10
CA SER A 71 -5.52 16.62 0.78
C SER A 71 -6.37 17.49 -0.15
N ASN A 72 -6.87 16.89 -1.23
CA ASN A 72 -7.71 17.57 -2.21
C ASN A 72 -9.20 17.55 -1.85
N GLY A 73 -9.56 16.95 -0.70
CA GLY A 73 -10.90 16.94 -0.14
C GLY A 73 -10.89 16.97 1.39
N PRO A 74 -12.06 17.12 2.02
CA PRO A 74 -12.20 17.04 3.47
C PRO A 74 -11.73 15.67 3.98
N LYS A 75 -10.90 15.66 5.02
CA LYS A 75 -10.37 14.41 5.59
C LYS A 75 -11.50 13.54 6.17
N GLU A 76 -12.59 14.16 6.61
CA GLU A 76 -13.78 13.50 7.14
C GLU A 76 -14.48 12.59 6.10
N CYS A 77 -14.20 12.79 4.81
CA CYS A 77 -14.72 11.91 3.75
C CYS A 77 -13.82 10.68 3.49
N LEU A 78 -12.68 10.55 4.17
CA LEU A 78 -11.66 9.53 3.95
C LEU A 78 -11.06 8.95 5.24
N GLU A 79 -11.77 9.09 6.37
CA GLU A 79 -11.42 8.55 7.70
C GLU A 79 -11.61 7.04 7.81
#